data_AF-A0AAW7D8K2-F1
#
_entry.id   AF-A0AAW7D8K2-F1
#
_cell.length_a   1.000
_cell.length_b   1.000
_cell.length_c   1.000
_cell.angle_alpha   90.00
_cell.angle_beta   90.00
_cell.angle_gamma   90.00
#
_symmetry.space_group_name_H-M   'P 1'
#
loop_
_entity.id
_entity.type
_entity.pdbx_description
1 polymer ?
#
loop_
_entity_poly.entity_id
_entity_poly.type
_entity_poly.pdbx_seq_one_letter_code
_entity_poly.pdbx_strand_id
1 'polypeptide(L)'
;MKIKNIINADSTYYDSEEETNIKVVSLNLIDFNIRFKTDIVLYYDEEYFTPYEKSDLADYFIETIPDLLFMAHNPFCNEIDEWKSWISWRKEEREKLFIVSEIERFNKRNIEYCPIGITDVQETMDFVKYEVNKLILHI
;
A
#
# COMPACT_ATOMS: atom_id res chain seq x y z
N MET A 1 -13.41 -16.60 0.66
CA MET A 1 -12.74 -16.27 1.94
C MET A 1 -13.38 -14.98 2.44
N LYS A 2 -13.91 -14.92 3.67
CA LYS A 2 -14.59 -13.71 4.15
C LYS A 2 -13.50 -12.69 4.55
N ILE A 3 -13.35 -11.63 3.77
CA ILE A 3 -12.43 -10.52 4.05
C ILE A 3 -12.97 -9.80 5.29
N LYS A 4 -12.18 -9.76 6.37
CA LYS A 4 -12.66 -9.26 7.68
C LYS A 4 -12.42 -7.77 7.89
N ASN A 5 -11.53 -7.16 7.12
CA ASN A 5 -11.10 -5.77 7.26
C ASN A 5 -11.62 -4.86 6.13
N ILE A 6 -12.48 -5.39 5.26
CA ILE A 6 -13.20 -4.62 4.24
C ILE A 6 -14.67 -5.01 4.33
N ILE A 7 -15.53 -4.00 4.49
CA ILE A 7 -16.97 -4.13 4.46
C ILE A 7 -17.45 -3.69 3.09
N ASN A 8 -18.12 -4.59 2.39
CA ASN A 8 -18.70 -4.33 1.09
C ASN A 8 -20.15 -3.87 1.26
N ALA A 9 -20.64 -3.02 0.37
CA ALA A 9 -22.07 -2.72 0.31
C ALA A 9 -22.86 -4.00 0.02
N ASP A 10 -23.86 -4.31 0.85
CA ASP A 10 -24.78 -5.41 0.58
C ASP A 10 -25.49 -5.13 -0.75
N SER A 11 -25.59 -6.15 -1.63
CA SER A 11 -26.27 -6.16 -2.95
C SER A 11 -25.49 -5.68 -4.19
N THR A 12 -24.20 -5.36 -4.08
CA THR A 12 -23.35 -5.04 -5.25
C THR A 12 -22.70 -6.31 -5.82
N TYR A 13 -22.82 -6.54 -7.13
CA TYR A 13 -22.06 -7.57 -7.83
C TYR A 13 -20.74 -6.95 -8.28
N TYR A 14 -19.63 -7.46 -7.77
CA TYR A 14 -18.29 -7.00 -8.15
C TYR A 14 -17.77 -7.80 -9.34
N ASP A 15 -17.12 -7.13 -10.27
CA ASP A 15 -16.40 -7.80 -11.35
C ASP A 15 -15.06 -8.39 -10.86
N SER A 16 -14.36 -9.10 -11.75
CA SER A 16 -13.09 -9.76 -11.40
C SER A 16 -11.96 -8.78 -11.05
N GLU A 17 -12.00 -7.57 -11.60
CA GLU A 17 -10.99 -6.54 -11.35
C GLU A 17 -11.22 -5.93 -9.96
N GLU A 18 -12.47 -5.61 -9.64
CA GLU A 18 -12.90 -5.15 -8.31
C GLU A 18 -12.61 -6.19 -7.23
N GLU A 19 -12.90 -7.47 -7.47
CA GLU A 19 -12.56 -8.56 -6.55
C GLU A 19 -11.04 -8.64 -6.29
N THR A 20 -10.23 -8.40 -7.34
CA THR A 20 -8.77 -8.37 -7.24
C THR A 20 -8.30 -7.15 -6.43
N ASN A 21 -8.86 -5.97 -6.70
CA ASN A 21 -8.58 -4.73 -5.96
C ASN A 21 -8.87 -4.89 -4.47
N ILE A 22 -10.06 -5.35 -4.12
CA ILE A 22 -10.48 -5.59 -2.73
C ILE A 22 -9.51 -6.57 -2.06
N LYS A 23 -9.11 -7.64 -2.75
CA LYS A 23 -8.17 -8.64 -2.20
C LYS A 23 -6.78 -8.04 -1.95
N VAL A 24 -6.23 -7.28 -2.90
CA VAL A 24 -4.92 -6.63 -2.77
C VAL A 24 -4.93 -5.63 -1.62
N VAL A 25 -5.94 -4.76 -1.57
CA VAL A 25 -6.09 -3.77 -0.49
C VAL A 25 -6.27 -4.46 0.86
N SER A 26 -7.06 -5.53 0.95
CA SER A 26 -7.28 -6.28 2.18
C SER A 26 -5.98 -6.85 2.74
N LEU A 27 -5.17 -7.49 1.90
CA LEU A 27 -3.91 -8.12 2.32
C LEU A 27 -2.90 -7.07 2.81
N ASN A 28 -2.76 -5.96 2.09
CA ASN A 28 -1.89 -4.86 2.50
C ASN A 28 -2.39 -4.15 3.77
N LEU A 29 -3.71 -4.04 3.95
CA LEU A 29 -4.30 -3.48 5.18
C LEU A 29 -4.07 -4.38 6.40
N ILE A 30 -4.08 -5.71 6.24
CA ILE A 30 -3.73 -6.64 7.33
C ILE A 30 -2.30 -6.39 7.81
N ASP A 31 -1.35 -6.32 6.87
CA ASP A 31 0.05 -6.03 7.19
C ASP A 31 0.23 -4.65 7.83
N PHE A 32 -0.45 -3.64 7.29
CA PHE A 32 -0.44 -2.29 7.84
C PHE A 32 -0.97 -2.25 9.27
N ASN A 33 -2.11 -2.90 9.53
CA ASN A 33 -2.72 -3.02 10.86
C ASN A 33 -1.75 -3.66 11.87
N ILE A 34 -1.03 -4.71 11.47
CA ILE A 34 -0.02 -5.35 12.31
C ILE A 34 1.12 -4.37 12.65
N ARG A 35 1.69 -3.70 11.64
CA ARG A 35 2.81 -2.78 11.84
C ARG A 35 2.41 -1.60 12.70
N PHE A 36 1.28 -0.98 12.40
CA PHE A 36 0.79 0.20 13.11
C PHE A 36 0.04 -0.12 14.40
N LYS A 37 -0.16 -1.41 14.73
CA LYS A 37 -0.91 -1.90 15.91
C LYS A 37 -2.30 -1.28 15.98
N THR A 38 -3.04 -1.42 14.89
CA THR A 38 -4.38 -0.87 14.71
C THR A 38 -5.30 -1.96 14.13
N ASP A 39 -6.59 -1.69 14.11
CA ASP A 39 -7.66 -2.59 13.66
C ASP A 39 -8.55 -1.91 12.61
N ILE A 40 -7.94 -1.07 11.77
CA ILE A 40 -8.64 -0.32 10.72
C ILE A 40 -9.45 -1.26 9.84
N VAL A 41 -10.70 -0.86 9.63
CA VAL A 41 -11.65 -1.46 8.69
C VAL A 41 -12.01 -0.42 7.65
N LEU A 42 -12.08 -0.83 6.38
CA LEU A 42 -12.50 0.03 5.28
C LEU A 42 -13.89 -0.37 4.78
N TYR A 43 -14.65 0.59 4.29
CA TYR A 43 -15.78 0.36 3.41
C TYR A 43 -15.31 0.41 1.96
N TYR A 44 -15.83 -0.48 1.13
CA TYR A 44 -15.67 -0.44 -0.31
C TYR A 44 -17.03 -0.22 -0.98
N ASP A 45 -17.17 0.91 -1.68
CA ASP A 45 -18.39 1.31 -2.38
C ASP A 45 -18.04 2.18 -3.59
N GLU A 46 -18.81 2.05 -4.67
CA GLU A 46 -18.62 2.78 -5.94
C GLU A 46 -17.14 2.85 -6.41
N GLU A 47 -16.40 1.74 -6.32
CA GLU A 47 -14.96 1.64 -6.65
C GLU A 47 -13.99 2.41 -5.72
N TYR A 48 -14.48 2.98 -4.61
CA TYR A 48 -13.67 3.71 -3.64
C TYR A 48 -13.55 3.02 -2.28
N PHE A 49 -12.40 3.21 -1.64
CA PHE A 49 -12.17 2.79 -0.27
C PHE A 49 -12.29 3.99 0.68
N THR A 50 -13.11 3.84 1.70
CA THR A 50 -13.28 4.85 2.76
C THR A 50 -13.11 4.22 4.13
N PRO A 51 -12.68 4.96 5.16
CA PRO A 51 -12.48 4.37 6.47
C PRO A 51 -13.82 4.16 7.17
N TYR A 52 -14.02 3.01 7.82
CA TYR A 52 -15.20 2.76 8.66
C TYR A 52 -15.27 3.75 9.83
N GLU A 53 -14.11 4.03 10.43
CA GLU A 53 -13.92 4.99 11.52
C GLU A 53 -12.81 5.98 11.15
N LYS A 54 -13.03 7.27 11.43
CA LYS A 54 -12.04 8.32 11.14
C LYS A 54 -10.75 8.09 11.92
N SER A 55 -9.64 8.11 11.22
CA SER A 55 -8.30 7.94 11.80
C SER A 55 -7.26 8.48 10.83
N ASP A 56 -6.32 9.29 11.33
CA ASP A 56 -5.16 9.75 10.55
C ASP A 56 -4.41 8.58 9.89
N LEU A 57 -4.35 7.42 10.57
CA LEU A 57 -3.69 6.23 10.04
C LEU A 57 -4.51 5.53 8.96
N ALA A 58 -5.84 5.65 9.01
CA ALA A 58 -6.70 5.13 7.95
C ALA A 58 -6.64 6.00 6.71
N ASP A 59 -6.69 7.33 6.88
CA ASP A 59 -6.50 8.29 5.79
C ASP A 59 -5.12 8.08 5.14
N TYR A 60 -4.08 7.94 5.96
CA TYR A 60 -2.73 7.63 5.51
C TYR A 60 -2.62 6.31 4.74
N PHE A 61 -3.37 5.27 5.11
CA PHE A 61 -3.40 4.02 4.35
C PHE A 61 -4.13 4.20 3.01
N ILE A 62 -5.27 4.88 3.02
CA ILE A 62 -6.09 5.13 1.82
C ILE A 62 -5.30 5.89 0.75
N GLU A 63 -4.50 6.88 1.14
CA GLU A 63 -3.60 7.63 0.23
C GLU A 63 -2.63 6.72 -0.53
N THR A 64 -2.34 5.51 -0.02
CA THR A 64 -1.45 4.55 -0.69
C THR A 64 -2.15 3.60 -1.66
N ILE A 65 -3.49 3.50 -1.60
CA ILE A 65 -4.27 2.55 -2.40
C ILE A 65 -4.05 2.73 -3.92
N PRO A 66 -4.05 3.95 -4.49
CA PRO A 66 -3.78 4.12 -5.91
C PRO A 66 -2.45 3.50 -6.36
N ASP A 67 -1.40 3.66 -5.55
CA ASP A 67 -0.10 3.04 -5.81
C ASP A 67 -0.19 1.51 -5.74
N LEU A 68 -0.88 0.97 -4.73
CA LEU A 68 -1.08 -0.47 -4.55
C LEU A 68 -1.82 -1.11 -5.74
N LEU A 69 -2.88 -0.46 -6.21
CA LEU A 69 -3.68 -0.97 -7.32
C LEU A 69 -2.94 -0.82 -8.64
N PHE A 70 -2.22 0.29 -8.86
CA PHE A 70 -1.33 0.44 -10.01
C PHE A 70 -0.29 -0.70 -10.07
N MET A 71 0.33 -1.03 -8.92
CA MET A 71 1.29 -2.13 -8.83
C MET A 71 0.66 -3.49 -9.14
N ALA A 72 -0.52 -3.78 -8.57
CA ALA A 72 -1.19 -5.07 -8.76
C ALA A 72 -1.70 -5.31 -10.19
N HIS A 73 -2.05 -4.24 -10.90
CA HIS A 73 -2.53 -4.29 -12.28
C HIS A 73 -1.47 -3.93 -13.31
N ASN A 74 -0.21 -3.74 -12.89
CA ASN A 74 0.84 -3.25 -13.75
C ASN A 74 1.04 -4.19 -14.96
N PRO A 75 0.75 -3.75 -16.20
CA PRO A 75 0.86 -4.59 -17.38
C PRO A 75 2.30 -4.83 -17.84
N PHE A 76 3.29 -4.21 -17.17
CA PHE A 76 4.69 -4.18 -17.60
C PHE A 76 5.61 -5.19 -16.88
N CYS A 77 5.04 -6.29 -16.35
CA CYS A 77 5.77 -7.53 -16.02
C CYS A 77 7.04 -7.39 -15.14
N ASN A 78 6.96 -6.69 -14.01
CA ASN A 78 7.95 -6.79 -12.92
C ASN A 78 9.38 -6.31 -13.23
N GLU A 79 9.60 -5.55 -14.32
CA GLU A 79 10.95 -5.04 -14.67
C GLU A 79 11.44 -3.96 -13.69
N ILE A 80 12.72 -4.04 -13.30
CA ILE A 80 13.36 -3.11 -12.35
C ILE A 80 13.24 -1.64 -12.80
N ASP A 81 13.27 -1.37 -14.10
CA ASP A 81 13.22 -0.01 -14.63
C ASP A 81 11.92 0.73 -14.29
N GLU A 82 10.79 0.02 -14.23
CA GLU A 82 9.50 0.59 -13.83
C GLU A 82 9.48 0.93 -12.33
N TRP A 83 10.17 0.14 -11.51
CA TRP A 83 10.30 0.38 -10.08
C TRP A 83 11.15 1.61 -9.75
N LYS A 84 12.03 2.04 -10.65
CA LYS A 84 12.81 3.28 -10.45
C LYS A 84 11.90 4.50 -10.35
N SER A 85 10.81 4.56 -11.13
CA SER A 85 9.84 5.65 -11.08
C SER A 85 9.13 5.69 -9.73
N TRP A 86 8.66 4.55 -9.24
CA TRP A 86 8.03 4.44 -7.92
C TRP A 86 8.99 4.80 -6.78
N ILE A 87 10.23 4.31 -6.83
CA ILE A 87 11.28 4.68 -5.86
C ILE A 87 11.55 6.18 -5.90
N SER A 88 11.58 6.81 -7.08
CA SER A 88 11.74 8.26 -7.22
C SER A 88 10.60 9.02 -6.54
N TRP A 89 9.35 8.59 -6.71
CA TRP A 89 8.20 9.21 -6.03
C TRP A 89 8.28 9.07 -4.51
N ARG A 90 8.70 7.90 -4.00
CA ARG A 90 8.91 7.68 -2.56
C ARG A 90 10.02 8.57 -2.01
N LYS A 91 11.08 8.80 -2.79
CA LYS A 91 12.15 9.73 -2.43
C LYS A 91 11.62 11.17 -2.36
N GLU A 92 10.87 11.62 -3.36
CA GLU A 92 10.27 12.96 -3.35
C GLU A 92 9.30 13.17 -2.18
N GLU A 93 8.48 12.16 -1.86
CA GLU A 93 7.59 12.18 -0.70
C GLU A 93 8.43 12.38 0.57
N ARG A 94 9.45 11.53 0.78
CA ARG A 94 10.33 11.61 1.95
C ARG A 94 11.04 12.95 2.09
N GLU A 95 11.50 13.54 0.99
CA GLU A 95 12.20 14.84 0.96
C GLU A 95 11.28 16.02 1.33
N LYS A 96 9.97 15.88 1.09
CA LYS A 96 8.95 16.88 1.47
C LYS A 96 8.50 16.77 2.92
N LEU A 97 8.88 15.70 3.64
CA LEU A 97 8.54 15.51 5.04
C LEU A 97 9.54 16.20 5.97
N PHE A 98 9.03 17.14 6.77
CA PHE A 98 9.81 17.88 7.77
C PHE A 98 9.35 17.63 9.20
N ILE A 99 8.14 17.11 9.38
CA ILE A 99 7.57 16.82 10.70
C ILE A 99 8.03 15.43 11.16
N VAL A 100 8.63 15.34 12.36
CA VAL A 100 9.19 14.09 12.89
C VAL A 100 8.17 12.96 12.90
N SER A 101 6.94 13.21 13.34
CA SER A 101 5.89 12.20 13.37
C SER A 101 5.51 11.68 11.97
N GLU A 102 5.58 12.52 10.94
CA GLU A 102 5.32 12.11 9.56
C GLU A 102 6.48 11.29 9.00
N ILE A 103 7.72 11.67 9.34
CA ILE A 103 8.92 10.90 9.00
C ILE A 103 8.88 9.52 9.67
N GLU A 104 8.49 9.44 10.94
CA GLU A 104 8.35 8.16 11.65
C GLU A 104 7.25 7.29 11.03
N ARG A 105 6.10 7.87 10.66
CA ARG A 105 5.03 7.17 9.93
C ARG A 105 5.54 6.64 8.59
N PHE A 106 6.23 7.49 7.80
CA PHE A 106 6.86 7.10 6.55
C PHE A 106 7.86 5.95 6.74
N ASN A 107 8.78 6.08 7.69
CA ASN A 107 9.79 5.06 7.96
C ASN A 107 9.13 3.73 8.35
N LYS A 108 8.15 3.77 9.25
CA LYS A 108 7.43 2.57 9.70
C LYS A 108 6.62 1.90 8.58
N ARG A 109 6.04 2.69 7.67
CA ARG A 109 5.33 2.19 6.48
C ARG A 109 6.28 1.55 5.47
N ASN A 110 7.50 2.02 5.36
CA ASN A 110 8.36 1.65 4.23
C ASN A 110 9.52 0.72 4.64
N ILE A 111 9.90 0.65 5.93
CA ILE A 111 11.01 -0.20 6.39
C ILE A 111 10.69 -1.67 6.15
N GLU A 112 11.57 -2.34 5.41
CA GLU A 112 11.41 -3.74 4.96
C GLU A 112 10.08 -4.03 4.22
N TYR A 113 9.35 -2.99 3.85
CA TYR A 113 8.03 -3.12 3.26
C TYR A 113 8.13 -3.48 1.79
N CYS A 114 7.41 -4.52 1.43
CA CYS A 114 7.16 -4.90 0.05
C CYS A 114 5.64 -5.14 -0.03
N PRO A 115 4.85 -4.18 -0.54
CA PRO A 115 3.43 -4.39 -0.75
C PRO A 115 3.11 -5.74 -1.40
N ILE A 116 2.07 -6.38 -0.87
CA ILE A 116 1.58 -7.66 -1.39
C ILE A 116 0.95 -7.40 -2.75
N GLY A 117 1.34 -8.19 -3.75
CA GLY A 117 0.89 -8.01 -5.14
C GLY A 117 1.81 -7.14 -6.00
N ILE A 118 2.98 -6.75 -5.50
CA ILE A 118 4.02 -6.04 -6.28
C ILE A 118 4.55 -6.88 -7.44
N THR A 119 5.02 -8.08 -7.13
CA THR A 119 5.78 -8.94 -8.05
C THR A 119 6.00 -10.29 -7.39
N ASP A 120 6.11 -11.35 -8.18
CA ASP A 120 6.59 -12.66 -7.78
C ASP A 120 8.10 -12.84 -8.06
N VAL A 121 8.75 -11.82 -8.63
CA VAL A 121 10.18 -11.81 -8.98
C VAL A 121 11.02 -11.35 -7.79
N GLN A 122 11.83 -12.26 -7.25
CA GLN A 122 12.67 -12.00 -6.07
C GLN A 122 13.65 -10.83 -6.27
N GLU A 123 14.27 -10.73 -7.44
CA GLU A 123 15.24 -9.65 -7.74
C GLU A 123 14.60 -8.25 -7.63
N THR A 124 13.36 -8.12 -8.10
CA THR A 124 12.59 -6.88 -8.02
C THR A 124 12.21 -6.54 -6.59
N MET A 125 11.80 -7.55 -5.80
CA MET A 125 11.53 -7.34 -4.36
C MET A 125 12.79 -6.89 -3.61
N ASP A 126 13.94 -7.49 -3.91
CA ASP A 126 15.22 -7.16 -3.28
C ASP A 126 15.66 -5.74 -3.65
N PHE A 127 15.52 -5.35 -4.92
CA PHE A 127 15.78 -3.98 -5.39
C PHE A 127 14.91 -2.95 -4.64
N VAL A 128 13.59 -3.16 -4.59
CA VAL A 128 12.65 -2.26 -3.92
C VAL A 128 13.01 -2.11 -2.45
N LYS A 129 13.22 -3.22 -1.74
CA LYS A 129 13.59 -3.19 -0.31
C LYS A 129 14.90 -2.45 -0.08
N TYR A 130 15.90 -2.69 -0.93
CA TYR A 130 17.21 -2.05 -0.81
C TYR A 130 17.11 -0.53 -0.98
N GLU A 131 16.47 -0.06 -2.04
CA GLU A 131 16.34 1.38 -2.30
C GLU A 131 15.48 2.09 -1.26
N VAL A 132 14.39 1.47 -0.81
CA VAL A 132 13.55 2.03 0.28
C VAL A 132 14.31 2.10 1.60
N ASN A 133 15.08 1.05 1.95
CA ASN A 133 15.87 1.06 3.17
C ASN A 133 16.96 2.14 3.14
N LYS A 134 17.57 2.44 1.98
CA LYS A 134 18.48 3.59 1.85
C LYS A 134 17.81 4.91 2.19
N LEU A 135 16.60 5.13 1.63
CA LEU A 135 15.84 6.36 1.88
C LEU A 135 15.53 6.56 3.38
N ILE A 136 15.27 5.48 4.09
CA ILE A 136 14.92 5.51 5.52
C ILE A 136 16.17 5.67 6.40
N LEU A 137 17.20 4.88 6.13
CA LEU A 137 18.41 4.79 6.95
C LEU A 137 19.44 5.89 6.62
N HIS A 138 19.21 6.68 5.57
CA HIS A 138 20.13 7.70 5.06
C HIS A 138 21.53 7.12 4.75
N ILE A 139 21.56 5.93 4.16
CA ILE A 139 22.78 5.19 3.77
C ILE A 139 23.02 5.20 2.27
#